data_AF-F7VPS9-F1
#
_entry.id   AF-F7VPS9-F1
#
_cell.length_a   1.000
_cell.length_b   1.000
_cell.length_c   1.000
_cell.angle_alpha   90.00
_cell.angle_beta   90.00
_cell.angle_gamma   90.00
#
_symmetry.space_group_name_H-M   'P 1'
#
loop_
_entity.id
_entity.type
_entity.pdbx_description
1 polymer ?
#
loop_
_entity_poly.entity_id
_entity_poly.type
_entity_poly.pdbx_seq_one_letter_code
_entity_poly.pdbx_strand_id
1 'polypeptide(L)'
;MAYVSLSTRDLNVLEKIQDPEYDPARMVQVDTSLPKDPNFKDQALYEKVAQLEREIILSIQQLEVANAKSEAQGATGAEETIQGYRNCVSQLGGLIQEYPEYASARNNRAQAIRRLVGDSMLISGSQQLPQALIRDIDDAGRLQMAETALSDLDRAISLLTPTTPQTKVSQNVARTLSNAHTQRAAIYHMTSKLMESNTLAVPQGRREGSWSKLDFEENASRDFAMGGRYGNEIAKALAVSTNPTAKLCGQMVREALKKEYGPAYSA
;
A
#
# COMPACT_ATOMS: atom_id res chain seq x y z
N MET A 1 10.85 -11.02 40.44
CA MET A 1 10.35 -10.50 39.14
C MET A 1 8.91 -10.07 39.35
N ALA A 2 8.63 -8.78 39.31
CA ALA A 2 7.25 -8.29 39.39
C ALA A 2 6.61 -8.45 38.01
N TYR A 3 5.68 -9.40 37.88
CA TYR A 3 4.84 -9.50 36.68
C TYR A 3 3.78 -8.41 36.77
N VAL A 4 3.93 -7.36 35.96
CA VAL A 4 2.87 -6.35 35.78
C VAL A 4 1.85 -6.93 34.80
N SER A 5 0.69 -7.34 35.32
CA SER A 5 -0.44 -7.73 34.49
C SER A 5 -1.17 -6.47 34.05
N LEU A 6 -1.02 -6.07 32.79
CA LEU A 6 -1.72 -4.93 32.22
C LEU A 6 -3.21 -5.27 32.08
N SER A 7 -4.09 -4.39 32.57
CA SER A 7 -5.53 -4.55 32.38
C SER A 7 -5.92 -4.26 30.93
N THR A 8 -7.12 -4.69 30.50
CA THR A 8 -7.69 -4.32 29.18
C THR A 8 -7.77 -2.81 28.99
N ARG A 9 -7.93 -2.06 30.08
CA ARG A 9 -7.95 -0.60 30.05
C ARG A 9 -6.55 -0.03 29.81
N ASP A 10 -5.52 -0.63 30.40
CA ASP A 10 -4.12 -0.25 30.18
C ASP A 10 -3.68 -0.58 28.75
N LEU A 11 -4.08 -1.74 28.22
CA LEU A 11 -3.83 -2.10 26.82
C LEU A 11 -4.49 -1.11 25.85
N ASN A 12 -5.74 -0.74 26.07
CA ASN A 12 -6.43 0.28 25.27
C ASN A 12 -5.79 1.67 25.40
N VAL A 13 -5.26 2.03 26.56
CA VAL A 13 -4.53 3.30 26.76
C VAL A 13 -3.18 3.25 26.06
N LEU A 14 -2.44 2.14 26.13
CA LEU A 14 -1.18 1.95 25.42
C LEU A 14 -1.38 1.94 23.90
N GLU A 15 -2.44 1.32 23.38
CA GLU A 15 -2.80 1.37 21.96
C GLU A 15 -3.10 2.81 21.51
N LYS A 16 -3.80 3.60 22.35
CA LYS A 16 -4.06 5.03 22.09
C LYS A 16 -2.82 5.92 22.23
N ILE A 17 -1.87 5.56 23.09
CA ILE A 17 -0.57 6.25 23.19
C ILE A 17 0.29 5.92 21.96
N GLN A 18 0.16 4.72 21.41
CA GLN A 18 0.84 4.29 20.20
C GLN A 18 0.29 4.96 18.93
N ASP A 19 -1.01 5.27 18.89
CA ASP A 19 -1.64 6.05 17.82
C ASP A 19 -2.35 7.31 18.36
N PRO A 20 -1.61 8.39 18.67
CA PRO A 20 -2.20 9.63 19.19
C PRO A 20 -3.14 10.32 18.19
N GLU A 21 -3.17 9.88 16.93
CA GLU A 21 -4.03 10.41 15.87
C GLU A 21 -5.27 9.52 15.59
N TYR A 22 -5.40 8.39 16.28
CA TYR A 22 -6.55 7.51 16.17
C TYR A 22 -7.80 8.14 16.79
N ASP A 23 -8.72 8.56 15.93
CA ASP A 23 -10.04 9.04 16.32
C ASP A 23 -11.12 8.09 15.78
N PRO A 24 -11.80 7.31 16.64
CA PRO A 24 -12.86 6.41 16.20
C PRO A 24 -14.04 7.15 15.54
N ALA A 25 -14.22 8.45 15.79
CA ALA A 25 -15.22 9.27 15.11
C ALA A 25 -14.85 9.58 13.64
N ARG A 26 -13.58 9.38 13.25
CA ARG A 26 -13.10 9.52 11.87
C ARG A 26 -13.09 8.20 11.09
N MET A 27 -13.59 7.12 11.69
CA MET A 27 -13.76 5.85 11.00
C MET A 27 -14.79 6.00 9.88
N VAL A 28 -14.46 5.45 8.71
CA VAL A 28 -15.31 5.54 7.54
C VAL A 28 -16.52 4.62 7.73
N GLN A 29 -17.71 5.17 7.57
CA GLN A 29 -18.95 4.40 7.65
C GLN A 29 -19.21 3.68 6.32
N VAL A 30 -19.27 2.35 6.40
CA VAL A 30 -19.60 1.51 5.24
C VAL A 30 -21.09 1.24 5.18
N ASP A 31 -21.69 1.44 4.01
CA ASP A 31 -23.09 1.15 3.74
C ASP A 31 -23.21 0.18 2.57
N THR A 32 -23.74 -1.02 2.84
CA THR A 32 -23.86 -2.09 1.84
C THR A 32 -24.97 -1.87 0.83
N SER A 33 -25.88 -0.92 1.08
CA SER A 33 -26.95 -0.56 0.15
C SER A 33 -26.48 0.38 -0.97
N LEU A 34 -25.31 1.00 -0.81
CA LEU A 34 -24.76 1.92 -1.80
C LEU A 34 -24.25 1.19 -3.05
N PRO A 35 -24.25 1.86 -4.21
CA PRO A 35 -23.63 1.33 -5.43
C PRO A 35 -22.19 0.89 -5.21
N LYS A 36 -21.79 -0.19 -5.88
CA LYS A 36 -20.44 -0.75 -5.76
C LYS A 36 -19.36 0.23 -6.22
N ASP A 37 -19.67 1.09 -7.19
CA ASP A 37 -18.82 2.20 -7.62
C ASP A 37 -19.69 3.43 -7.92
N PRO A 38 -19.44 4.59 -7.26
CA PRO A 38 -20.25 5.79 -7.45
C PRO A 38 -20.13 6.42 -8.84
N ASN A 39 -19.07 6.11 -9.59
CA ASN A 39 -18.86 6.65 -10.93
C ASN A 39 -19.62 5.86 -12.01
N PHE A 40 -20.09 4.65 -11.70
CA PHE A 40 -20.84 3.81 -12.63
C PHE A 40 -22.33 3.80 -12.30
N LYS A 41 -23.10 4.63 -13.03
CA LYS A 41 -24.56 4.71 -12.89
C LYS A 41 -25.29 3.53 -13.56
N ASP A 42 -24.71 2.99 -14.63
CA ASP A 42 -25.24 1.81 -15.32
C ASP A 42 -24.69 0.54 -14.67
N GLN A 43 -25.59 -0.18 -14.00
CA GLN A 43 -25.28 -1.42 -13.30
C GLN A 43 -24.85 -2.54 -14.25
N ALA A 44 -25.44 -2.63 -15.45
CA ALA A 44 -25.10 -3.68 -16.42
C ALA A 44 -23.69 -3.43 -16.99
N LEU A 45 -23.36 -2.17 -17.26
CA LEU A 45 -22.00 -1.79 -17.66
C LEU A 45 -20.99 -2.10 -16.55
N TYR A 46 -21.29 -1.74 -15.29
CA TYR A 46 -20.42 -2.05 -14.16
C TYR A 46 -20.16 -3.55 -14.05
N GLU A 47 -21.20 -4.38 -14.16
CA GLU A 47 -21.07 -5.84 -14.06
C GLU A 47 -20.23 -6.43 -15.19
N LYS A 48 -20.39 -5.92 -16.41
CA LYS A 48 -19.54 -6.30 -17.55
C LYS A 48 -18.07 -5.95 -17.28
N VAL A 49 -17.77 -4.72 -16.87
CA VAL A 49 -16.40 -4.26 -16.60
C VAL A 49 -15.78 -5.04 -15.43
N ALA A 50 -16.54 -5.27 -14.36
CA ALA A 50 -16.10 -6.05 -13.21
C ALA A 50 -15.86 -7.53 -13.56
N GLN A 51 -16.60 -8.09 -14.51
CA GLN A 51 -16.36 -9.44 -15.01
C GLN A 51 -15.06 -9.53 -15.81
N LEU A 52 -14.79 -8.56 -16.70
CA LEU A 52 -13.52 -8.48 -17.44
C LEU A 52 -12.33 -8.35 -16.48
N GLU A 53 -12.45 -7.49 -15.46
CA GLU A 53 -11.42 -7.38 -14.41
C GLU A 53 -11.20 -8.72 -13.71
N ARG A 54 -12.29 -9.39 -13.30
CA ARG A 54 -12.21 -10.66 -12.57
C ARG A 54 -11.46 -11.74 -13.35
N GLU A 55 -11.65 -11.81 -14.66
CA GLU A 55 -10.92 -12.75 -15.52
C GLU A 55 -9.41 -12.52 -15.46
N ILE A 56 -8.97 -11.25 -15.51
CA ILE A 56 -7.56 -10.90 -15.40
C ILE A 56 -7.01 -11.26 -14.02
N ILE A 57 -7.77 -10.99 -12.94
CA ILE A 57 -7.35 -11.35 -11.57
C ILE A 57 -7.24 -12.86 -11.38
N LEU A 58 -8.14 -13.64 -11.99
CA LEU A 58 -8.05 -15.10 -11.96
C LEU A 58 -6.78 -15.59 -12.67
N SER A 59 -6.38 -14.97 -13.79
CA SER A 59 -5.10 -15.26 -14.43
C SER A 59 -3.91 -14.97 -13.52
N ILE A 60 -3.91 -13.83 -12.82
CA ILE A 60 -2.87 -13.50 -11.82
C ILE A 60 -2.80 -14.56 -10.72
N GLN A 61 -3.94 -15.00 -10.18
CA GLN A 61 -3.98 -16.03 -9.14
C GLN A 61 -3.44 -17.38 -9.64
N GLN A 62 -3.75 -17.76 -10.89
CA GLN A 62 -3.23 -18.98 -11.50
C GLN A 62 -1.70 -18.91 -11.68
N LEU A 63 -1.17 -17.75 -12.09
CA LEU A 63 0.28 -17.51 -12.20
C LEU A 63 0.98 -17.67 -10.85
N GLU A 64 0.42 -17.13 -9.76
CA GLU A 64 1.02 -17.28 -8.43
C GLU A 64 1.03 -18.74 -7.95
N VAL A 65 -0.05 -19.49 -8.19
CA VAL A 65 -0.10 -20.92 -7.85
C VAL A 65 0.91 -21.72 -8.68
N ALA A 66 1.06 -21.40 -9.96
CA ALA A 66 2.03 -22.05 -10.83
C ALA A 66 3.47 -21.72 -10.41
N ASN A 67 3.76 -20.46 -10.11
CA ASN A 67 5.07 -20.00 -9.66
C ASN A 67 5.48 -20.69 -8.34
N ALA A 68 4.59 -20.72 -7.35
CA ALA A 68 4.87 -21.39 -6.07
C ALA A 68 5.15 -22.90 -6.23
N LYS A 69 4.45 -23.58 -7.17
CA LYS A 69 4.72 -24.99 -7.49
C LYS A 69 6.08 -25.17 -8.19
N SER A 70 6.41 -24.27 -9.12
CA SER A 70 7.68 -24.29 -9.85
C SER A 70 8.87 -24.06 -8.92
N GLU A 71 8.76 -23.09 -8.01
CA GLU A 71 9.76 -22.81 -6.96
C GLU A 71 9.98 -24.02 -6.05
N ALA A 72 8.89 -24.67 -5.59
CA ALA A 72 8.98 -25.86 -4.76
C ALA A 72 9.62 -27.07 -5.48
N GLN A 73 9.56 -27.10 -6.81
CA GLN A 73 10.12 -28.16 -7.65
C GLN A 73 11.52 -27.82 -8.19
N GLY A 74 12.08 -26.66 -7.85
CA GLY A 74 13.39 -26.22 -8.34
C GLY A 74 13.44 -25.97 -9.85
N ALA A 75 12.29 -25.75 -10.50
CA ALA A 75 12.19 -25.50 -11.93
C ALA A 75 12.27 -24.00 -12.25
N THR A 76 12.80 -23.64 -13.42
CA THR A 76 12.94 -22.24 -13.87
C THR A 76 11.67 -21.75 -14.58
N GLY A 77 10.57 -21.55 -13.85
CA GLY A 77 9.30 -21.00 -14.36
C GLY A 77 9.17 -19.46 -14.26
N ALA A 78 10.24 -18.77 -13.90
CA ALA A 78 10.21 -17.34 -13.61
C ALA A 78 9.84 -16.49 -14.83
N GLU A 79 10.38 -16.82 -16.02
CA GLU A 79 10.15 -16.03 -17.24
C GLU A 79 8.69 -16.10 -17.71
N GLU A 80 8.09 -17.29 -17.69
CA GLU A 80 6.67 -17.47 -18.02
C GLU A 80 5.76 -16.70 -17.06
N THR A 81 6.11 -16.71 -15.77
CA THR A 81 5.39 -15.96 -14.74
C THR A 81 5.50 -14.45 -14.97
N ILE A 82 6.71 -13.95 -15.26
CA ILE A 82 6.96 -12.54 -15.58
C ILE A 82 6.15 -12.12 -16.81
N GLN A 83 6.19 -12.91 -17.89
CA GLN A 83 5.45 -12.61 -19.11
C GLN A 83 3.93 -12.64 -18.88
N GLY A 84 3.44 -13.60 -18.08
CA GLY A 84 2.03 -13.65 -17.67
C GLY A 84 1.59 -12.39 -16.92
N TYR A 85 2.42 -11.92 -15.99
CA TYR A 85 2.18 -10.66 -15.28
C TYR A 85 2.20 -9.44 -16.20
N ARG A 86 3.16 -9.35 -17.14
CA ARG A 86 3.21 -8.27 -18.15
C ARG A 86 1.94 -8.24 -19.00
N ASN A 87 1.44 -9.41 -19.39
CA ASN A 87 0.18 -9.52 -20.14
C ASN A 87 -1.01 -9.01 -19.30
N CYS A 88 -1.10 -9.39 -18.02
CA CYS A 88 -2.15 -8.91 -17.13
C CYS A 88 -2.09 -7.38 -16.92
N VAL A 89 -0.89 -6.82 -16.75
CA VAL A 89 -0.69 -5.36 -16.66
C VAL A 89 -1.16 -4.65 -17.94
N SER A 90 -0.86 -5.21 -19.10
CA SER A 90 -1.33 -4.70 -20.39
C SER A 90 -2.86 -4.75 -20.52
N GLN A 91 -3.48 -5.88 -20.16
CA GLN A 91 -4.94 -6.04 -20.19
C GLN A 91 -5.65 -5.08 -19.24
N LEU A 92 -5.14 -4.92 -18.01
CA LEU A 92 -5.65 -3.92 -17.06
C LEU A 92 -5.48 -2.50 -17.62
N GLY A 93 -4.38 -2.24 -18.34
CA GLY A 93 -4.17 -0.98 -19.03
C GLY A 93 -5.18 -0.71 -20.14
N GLY A 94 -5.53 -1.72 -20.93
CA GLY A 94 -6.60 -1.64 -21.93
C GLY A 94 -7.95 -1.35 -21.28
N LEU A 95 -8.28 -2.05 -20.19
CA LEU A 95 -9.53 -1.84 -19.44
C LEU A 95 -9.61 -0.41 -18.87
N ILE A 96 -8.49 0.11 -18.36
CA ILE A 96 -8.32 1.48 -17.87
C ILE A 96 -8.49 2.52 -18.99
N GLN A 97 -8.02 2.23 -20.20
CA GLN A 97 -8.13 3.13 -21.34
C GLN A 97 -9.58 3.22 -21.82
N GLU A 98 -10.29 2.08 -21.86
CA GLU A 98 -11.70 2.01 -22.25
C GLU A 98 -12.62 2.59 -21.16
N TYR A 99 -12.28 2.39 -19.88
CA TYR A 99 -13.07 2.83 -18.73
C TYR A 99 -12.23 3.66 -17.74
N PRO A 100 -11.96 4.96 -18.04
CA PRO A 100 -11.03 5.79 -17.26
C PRO A 100 -11.42 6.02 -15.80
N GLU A 101 -12.71 5.92 -15.49
CA GLU A 101 -13.26 6.16 -14.15
C GLU A 101 -13.33 4.88 -13.31
N TYR A 102 -12.95 3.73 -13.87
CA TYR A 102 -12.96 2.45 -13.15
C TYR A 102 -11.73 2.30 -12.25
N ALA A 103 -11.88 2.67 -10.98
CA ALA A 103 -10.78 2.75 -10.02
C ALA A 103 -10.21 1.37 -9.61
N SER A 104 -11.02 0.31 -9.64
CA SER A 104 -10.59 -1.05 -9.26
C SER A 104 -9.44 -1.55 -10.14
N ALA A 105 -9.55 -1.36 -11.46
CA ALA A 105 -8.53 -1.83 -12.40
C ALA A 105 -7.18 -1.12 -12.19
N ARG A 106 -7.20 0.15 -11.79
CA ARG A 106 -6.00 0.93 -11.43
C ARG A 106 -5.30 0.35 -10.22
N ASN A 107 -6.08 0.04 -9.18
CA ASN A 107 -5.58 -0.59 -7.96
C ASN A 107 -4.88 -1.92 -8.26
N ASN A 108 -5.52 -2.74 -9.10
CA ASN A 108 -5.02 -4.04 -9.51
C ASN A 108 -3.79 -3.93 -10.42
N ARG A 109 -3.75 -2.96 -11.34
CA ARG A 109 -2.58 -2.74 -12.20
C ARG A 109 -1.36 -2.30 -11.39
N ALA A 110 -1.56 -1.41 -10.42
CA ALA A 110 -0.51 -1.01 -9.48
C ALA A 110 -0.01 -2.21 -8.66
N GLN A 111 -0.90 -3.10 -8.19
CA GLN A 111 -0.51 -4.31 -7.46
C GLN A 111 0.32 -5.26 -8.31
N ALA A 112 -0.10 -5.51 -9.56
CA ALA A 112 0.63 -6.36 -10.50
C ALA A 112 2.01 -5.78 -10.83
N ILE A 113 2.12 -4.45 -10.99
CA ILE A 113 3.40 -3.77 -11.17
C ILE A 113 4.29 -3.94 -9.94
N ARG A 114 3.77 -3.72 -8.73
CA ARG A 114 4.52 -3.91 -7.48
C ARG A 114 5.03 -5.35 -7.33
N ARG A 115 4.28 -6.35 -7.79
CA ARG A 115 4.75 -7.74 -7.82
C ARG A 115 5.90 -7.95 -8.81
N LEU A 116 5.85 -7.28 -9.96
CA LEU A 116 6.91 -7.34 -10.98
C LEU A 116 8.22 -6.69 -10.51
N VAL A 117 8.17 -5.46 -10.00
CA VAL A 117 9.39 -4.65 -9.74
C VAL A 117 9.71 -4.40 -8.26
N GLY A 118 8.79 -4.72 -7.36
CA GLY A 118 8.91 -4.48 -5.92
C GLY A 118 8.59 -3.04 -5.50
N ASP A 119 8.58 -2.81 -4.19
CA ASP A 119 8.28 -1.50 -3.58
C ASP A 119 9.49 -0.55 -3.56
N SER A 120 10.69 -1.04 -3.86
CA SER A 120 11.91 -0.22 -3.99
C SER A 120 11.98 0.55 -5.32
N MET A 121 10.86 0.68 -6.04
CA MET A 121 10.81 1.19 -7.43
C MET A 121 11.30 2.63 -7.62
N LEU A 122 11.39 3.43 -6.54
CA LEU A 122 11.87 4.82 -6.55
C LEU A 122 13.35 4.97 -6.16
N ILE A 123 14.09 3.87 -6.08
CA ILE A 123 15.50 3.88 -5.67
C ILE A 123 16.38 3.35 -6.80
N SER A 124 17.40 4.12 -7.18
CA SER A 124 18.41 3.66 -8.14
C SER A 124 19.45 2.76 -7.49
N GLY A 125 19.86 1.73 -8.22
CA GLY A 125 20.92 0.81 -7.79
C GLY A 125 20.58 -0.05 -6.56
N SER A 126 19.36 0.01 -6.02
CA SER A 126 18.96 -0.92 -4.96
C SER A 126 18.95 -2.34 -5.51
N GLN A 127 19.59 -3.27 -4.80
CA GLN A 127 19.29 -4.69 -5.01
C GLN A 127 17.78 -4.88 -4.88
N GLN A 128 17.14 -5.35 -5.95
CA GLN A 128 15.69 -5.55 -5.94
C GLN A 128 15.35 -6.51 -4.79
N LEU A 129 14.32 -6.14 -4.03
CA LEU A 129 13.90 -6.92 -2.89
C LEU A 129 13.60 -8.37 -3.31
N PRO A 130 13.82 -9.35 -2.42
CA PRO A 130 13.55 -10.76 -2.71
C PRO A 130 12.15 -11.04 -3.27
N GLN A 131 11.20 -10.14 -3.03
CA GLN A 131 9.78 -10.27 -3.40
C GLN A 131 9.46 -9.85 -4.84
N ALA A 132 10.34 -9.10 -5.53
CA ALA A 132 10.14 -8.73 -6.92
C ALA A 132 10.37 -9.94 -7.86
N LEU A 133 9.52 -10.10 -8.88
CA LEU A 133 9.67 -11.16 -9.88
C LEU A 133 10.84 -10.87 -10.84
N ILE A 134 10.95 -9.62 -11.30
CA ILE A 134 12.07 -9.18 -12.12
C ILE A 134 13.24 -8.89 -11.18
N ARG A 135 14.41 -9.45 -11.48
CA ARG A 135 15.67 -9.26 -10.72
C ARG A 135 16.59 -8.21 -11.32
N ASP A 136 16.58 -8.13 -12.65
CA ASP A 136 17.45 -7.27 -13.43
C ASP A 136 16.58 -6.39 -14.33
N ILE A 137 15.96 -5.36 -13.73
CA ILE A 137 15.29 -4.30 -14.48
C ILE A 137 16.22 -3.09 -14.61
N ASP A 138 16.25 -2.50 -15.81
CA ASP A 138 16.95 -1.25 -16.03
C ASP A 138 16.26 -0.07 -15.31
N ASP A 139 17.01 1.00 -15.08
CA ASP A 139 16.50 2.18 -14.40
C ASP A 139 15.32 2.81 -15.16
N ALA A 140 15.39 2.84 -16.50
CA ALA A 140 14.33 3.42 -17.33
C ALA A 140 13.02 2.62 -17.23
N GLY A 141 13.07 1.29 -17.39
CA GLY A 141 11.89 0.43 -17.26
C GLY A 141 11.31 0.46 -15.86
N ARG A 142 12.14 0.48 -14.82
CA ARG A 142 11.69 0.61 -13.42
C ARG A 142 10.95 1.91 -13.19
N LEU A 143 11.50 3.03 -13.65
CA LEU A 143 10.89 4.35 -13.49
C LEU A 143 9.55 4.46 -14.25
N GLN A 144 9.46 3.89 -15.45
CA GLN A 144 8.20 3.85 -16.20
C GLN A 144 7.11 3.07 -15.44
N MET A 145 7.47 1.93 -14.86
CA MET A 145 6.55 1.13 -14.05
C MET A 145 6.16 1.85 -12.76
N ALA A 146 7.11 2.53 -12.11
CA ALA A 146 6.84 3.35 -10.93
C ALA A 146 5.88 4.51 -11.24
N GLU A 147 6.08 5.20 -12.35
CA GLU A 147 5.20 6.28 -12.82
C GLU A 147 3.77 5.78 -13.03
N THR A 148 3.64 4.63 -13.69
CA THR A 148 2.34 4.01 -13.97
C THR A 148 1.63 3.61 -12.68
N ALA A 149 2.32 2.90 -11.78
CA ALA A 149 1.73 2.44 -10.52
C ALA A 149 1.30 3.61 -9.63
N LEU A 150 2.15 4.61 -9.44
CA LEU A 150 1.82 5.76 -8.59
C LEU A 150 0.69 6.61 -9.21
N SER A 151 0.69 6.82 -10.52
CA SER A 151 -0.39 7.54 -11.20
C SER A 151 -1.73 6.83 -11.11
N ASP A 152 -1.73 5.49 -11.19
CA ASP A 152 -2.93 4.69 -10.98
C ASP A 152 -3.45 4.76 -9.55
N LEU A 153 -2.57 4.67 -8.55
CA LEU A 153 -2.94 4.79 -7.14
C LEU A 153 -3.49 6.19 -6.84
N ASP A 154 -2.81 7.24 -7.32
CA ASP A 154 -3.27 8.63 -7.19
C ASP A 154 -4.65 8.82 -7.81
N ARG A 155 -4.86 8.30 -9.02
CA ARG A 155 -6.14 8.44 -9.72
C ARG A 155 -7.24 7.61 -9.07
N ALA A 156 -6.96 6.38 -8.63
CA ALA A 156 -7.92 5.53 -7.94
C ALA A 156 -8.40 6.16 -6.62
N ILE A 157 -7.47 6.72 -5.84
CA ILE A 157 -7.79 7.45 -4.62
C ILE A 157 -8.64 8.68 -4.97
N SER A 158 -8.20 9.50 -5.92
CA SER A 158 -8.95 10.70 -6.35
C SER A 158 -10.37 10.41 -6.84
N LEU A 159 -10.60 9.28 -7.51
CA LEU A 159 -11.92 8.89 -8.05
C LEU A 159 -12.90 8.43 -6.96
N LEU A 160 -12.38 7.90 -5.86
CA LEU A 160 -13.19 7.21 -4.86
C LEU A 160 -13.24 7.92 -3.51
N THR A 161 -12.28 8.81 -3.21
CA THR A 161 -12.28 9.58 -1.97
C THR A 161 -13.54 10.45 -1.91
N PRO A 162 -14.38 10.29 -0.87
CA PRO A 162 -15.58 11.11 -0.73
C PRO A 162 -15.24 12.58 -0.53
N THR A 163 -16.10 13.47 -1.05
CA THR A 163 -15.90 14.92 -0.92
C THR A 163 -16.01 15.40 0.53
N THR A 164 -16.79 14.71 1.37
CA THR A 164 -16.91 15.03 2.79
C THR A 164 -16.55 13.82 3.67
N PRO A 165 -15.85 14.03 4.80
CA PRO A 165 -15.41 12.94 5.68
C PRO A 165 -16.54 12.06 6.23
N GLN A 166 -17.76 12.60 6.34
CA GLN A 166 -18.94 11.92 6.89
C GLN A 166 -19.72 11.14 5.83
N THR A 167 -19.36 11.26 4.56
CA THR A 167 -20.03 10.52 3.48
C THR A 167 -19.77 9.02 3.65
N LYS A 168 -20.85 8.25 3.72
CA LYS A 168 -20.79 6.79 3.72
C LYS A 168 -20.30 6.28 2.37
N VAL A 169 -19.52 5.22 2.38
CA VAL A 169 -19.01 4.57 1.16
C VAL A 169 -19.50 3.14 1.07
N SER A 170 -19.57 2.59 -0.13
CA SER A 170 -19.87 1.16 -0.28
C SER A 170 -18.69 0.29 0.15
N GLN A 171 -18.96 -0.98 0.44
CA GLN A 171 -17.92 -1.95 0.84
C GLN A 171 -16.82 -2.09 -0.22
N ASN A 172 -17.18 -2.01 -1.50
CA ASN A 172 -16.24 -2.11 -2.61
C ASN A 172 -15.34 -0.87 -2.66
N VAL A 173 -15.91 0.32 -2.52
CA VAL A 173 -15.17 1.59 -2.47
C VAL A 173 -14.20 1.60 -1.28
N ALA A 174 -14.67 1.22 -0.08
CA ALA A 174 -13.82 1.13 1.11
C ALA A 174 -12.63 0.19 0.87
N ARG A 175 -12.88 -1.02 0.33
CA ARG A 175 -11.81 -1.99 0.02
C ARG A 175 -10.80 -1.43 -0.98
N THR A 176 -11.26 -0.82 -2.08
CA THR A 176 -10.38 -0.26 -3.10
C THR A 176 -9.54 0.90 -2.55
N LEU A 177 -10.14 1.82 -1.78
CA LEU A 177 -9.42 2.91 -1.14
C LEU A 177 -8.42 2.39 -0.11
N SER A 178 -8.83 1.44 0.72
CA SER A 178 -7.98 0.80 1.72
C SER A 178 -6.73 0.20 1.06
N ASN A 179 -6.92 -0.57 -0.01
CA ASN A 179 -5.82 -1.13 -0.77
C ASN A 179 -4.97 -0.02 -1.41
N ALA A 180 -5.56 0.96 -2.09
CA ALA A 180 -4.81 1.98 -2.82
C ALA A 180 -3.86 2.77 -1.89
N HIS A 181 -4.37 3.21 -0.75
CA HIS A 181 -3.57 3.87 0.27
C HIS A 181 -2.48 2.95 0.82
N THR A 182 -2.80 1.70 1.16
CA THR A 182 -1.81 0.74 1.70
C THR A 182 -0.68 0.46 0.70
N GLN A 183 -1.02 0.31 -0.59
CA GLN A 183 -0.04 0.07 -1.65
C GLN A 183 0.88 1.29 -1.83
N ARG A 184 0.33 2.50 -1.85
CA ARG A 184 1.11 3.74 -1.99
C ARG A 184 2.01 3.97 -0.78
N ALA A 185 1.49 3.71 0.42
CA ALA A 185 2.24 3.74 1.67
C ALA A 185 3.43 2.79 1.66
N ALA A 186 3.26 1.57 1.14
CA ALA A 186 4.34 0.59 1.06
C ALA A 186 5.50 1.07 0.18
N ILE A 187 5.20 1.66 -0.98
CA ILE A 187 6.22 2.27 -1.86
C ILE A 187 6.95 3.39 -1.13
N TYR A 188 6.24 4.32 -0.49
CA TYR A 188 6.86 5.45 0.22
C TYR A 188 7.69 5.00 1.42
N HIS A 189 7.19 4.05 2.21
CA HIS A 189 7.89 3.49 3.36
C HIS A 189 9.17 2.74 2.95
N MET A 190 9.10 1.97 1.87
CA MET A 190 10.28 1.28 1.36
C MET A 190 11.32 2.27 0.82
N THR A 191 10.84 3.31 0.14
CA THR A 191 11.70 4.39 -0.37
C THR A 191 12.43 5.08 0.79
N SER A 192 11.72 5.53 1.84
CA SER A 192 12.37 6.20 2.98
C SER A 192 13.39 5.33 3.71
N LYS A 193 13.13 4.02 3.82
CA LYS A 193 14.08 3.06 4.41
C LYS A 193 15.37 2.92 3.61
N LEU A 194 15.30 2.99 2.29
CA LEU A 194 16.45 2.75 1.41
C LEU A 194 17.20 4.03 1.04
N MET A 195 16.62 5.21 1.26
CA MET A 195 17.22 6.51 0.93
C MET A 195 18.53 6.81 1.67
N GLU A 196 18.81 6.18 2.82
CA GLU A 196 20.07 6.41 3.55
C GLU A 196 21.30 5.89 2.79
N SER A 197 21.13 4.84 1.99
CA SER A 197 22.23 4.11 1.34
C SER A 197 22.15 4.14 -0.18
N ASN A 198 21.11 4.76 -0.75
CA ASN A 198 20.86 4.71 -2.18
C ASN A 198 20.37 6.07 -2.70
N THR A 199 20.44 6.23 -4.02
CA THR A 199 20.02 7.46 -4.69
C THR A 199 18.53 7.40 -5.02
N LEU A 200 17.79 8.43 -4.65
CA LEU A 200 16.39 8.60 -5.04
C LEU A 200 16.30 8.78 -6.57
N ALA A 201 15.45 8.00 -7.20
CA ALA A 201 15.16 8.07 -8.63
C ALA A 201 13.65 8.09 -8.83
N VAL A 202 13.13 9.26 -9.18
CA VAL A 202 11.70 9.50 -9.33
C VAL A 202 11.42 9.92 -10.78
N PRO A 203 10.32 9.45 -11.39
CA PRO A 203 9.89 9.92 -12.71
C PRO A 203 9.74 11.45 -12.76
N GLN A 204 10.09 12.05 -13.90
CA GLN A 204 10.05 13.51 -14.06
C GLN A 204 8.64 14.08 -13.84
N GLY A 205 8.55 15.26 -13.21
CA GLY A 205 7.28 15.95 -12.97
C GLY A 205 6.44 15.42 -11.81
N ARG A 206 6.88 14.34 -11.16
CA ARG A 206 6.21 13.81 -9.96
C ARG A 206 6.59 14.59 -8.71
N ARG A 207 5.62 14.80 -7.82
CA ARG A 207 5.80 15.50 -6.54
C ARG A 207 6.84 14.83 -5.63
N GLU A 208 6.97 13.50 -5.73
CA GLU A 208 7.90 12.72 -4.93
C GLU A 208 9.37 13.05 -5.22
N GLY A 209 9.67 13.72 -6.36
CA GLY A 209 11.03 14.09 -6.74
C GLY A 209 11.65 15.18 -5.87
N SER A 210 10.83 15.97 -5.16
CA SER A 210 11.30 17.01 -4.23
C SER A 210 11.21 16.59 -2.76
N TRP A 211 10.86 15.33 -2.48
CA TRP A 211 10.62 14.85 -1.12
C TRP A 211 11.93 14.47 -0.44
N SER A 212 12.08 14.91 0.80
CA SER A 212 13.09 14.41 1.73
C SER A 212 12.70 13.03 2.26
N LYS A 213 13.64 12.38 2.96
CA LYS A 213 13.34 11.13 3.68
C LYS A 213 12.16 11.29 4.64
N LEU A 214 12.10 12.42 5.35
CA LEU A 214 11.02 12.71 6.29
C LEU A 214 9.67 12.83 5.57
N ASP A 215 9.64 13.51 4.42
CA ASP A 215 8.42 13.63 3.61
C ASP A 215 7.89 12.26 3.18
N PHE A 216 8.76 11.33 2.77
CA PHE A 216 8.35 9.95 2.47
C PHE A 216 7.83 9.21 3.71
N GLU A 217 8.45 9.37 4.88
CA GLU A 217 7.95 8.77 6.13
C GLU A 217 6.58 9.31 6.53
N GLU A 218 6.38 10.63 6.46
CA GLU A 218 5.10 11.27 6.79
C GLU A 218 3.99 10.87 5.81
N ASN A 219 4.28 10.88 4.50
CA ASN A 219 3.30 10.47 3.50
C ASN A 219 2.97 8.97 3.59
N ALA A 220 3.96 8.12 3.89
CA ALA A 220 3.72 6.70 4.15
C ALA A 220 2.82 6.49 5.37
N SER A 221 3.12 7.16 6.49
CA SER A 221 2.32 7.07 7.71
C SER A 221 0.88 7.54 7.49
N ARG A 222 0.69 8.67 6.79
CA ARG A 222 -0.63 9.19 6.44
C ARG A 222 -1.43 8.22 5.59
N ASP A 223 -0.81 7.60 4.59
CA ASP A 223 -1.49 6.63 3.74
C ASP A 223 -1.80 5.33 4.50
N PHE A 224 -0.90 4.82 5.35
CA PHE A 224 -1.23 3.67 6.20
C PHE A 224 -2.39 3.97 7.14
N ALA A 225 -2.44 5.16 7.74
CA ALA A 225 -3.55 5.60 8.58
C ALA A 225 -4.88 5.62 7.80
N MET A 226 -4.88 6.14 6.57
CA MET A 226 -6.06 6.10 5.70
C MET A 226 -6.44 4.66 5.32
N GLY A 227 -5.47 3.80 5.00
CA GLY A 227 -5.69 2.37 4.75
C GLY A 227 -6.40 1.68 5.93
N GLY A 228 -5.94 1.97 7.15
CA GLY A 228 -6.54 1.51 8.40
C GLY A 228 -7.95 2.03 8.63
N ARG A 229 -8.20 3.33 8.36
CA ARG A 229 -9.55 3.94 8.47
C ARG A 229 -10.59 3.31 7.54
N TYR A 230 -10.14 2.78 6.40
CA TYR A 230 -10.99 2.03 5.46
C TYR A 230 -11.05 0.52 5.78
N GLY A 231 -10.42 0.05 6.86
CA GLY A 231 -10.57 -1.32 7.38
C GLY A 231 -9.42 -2.30 7.11
N ASN A 232 -8.20 -1.83 6.78
CA ASN A 232 -7.03 -2.70 6.66
C ASN A 232 -6.22 -2.72 7.96
N GLU A 233 -6.27 -3.86 8.67
CA GLU A 233 -5.59 -4.04 9.95
C GLU A 233 -4.06 -3.99 9.85
N ILE A 234 -3.49 -4.47 8.74
CA ILE A 234 -2.04 -4.39 8.49
C ILE A 234 -1.65 -2.91 8.33
N ALA A 235 -2.43 -2.14 7.58
CA ALA A 235 -2.21 -0.72 7.42
C ALA A 235 -2.37 0.04 8.76
N LYS A 236 -3.37 -0.30 9.57
CA LYS A 236 -3.55 0.26 10.92
C LYS A 236 -2.31 0.01 11.80
N ALA A 237 -1.81 -1.22 11.83
CA ALA A 237 -0.60 -1.56 12.60
C ALA A 237 0.65 -0.83 12.06
N LEU A 238 0.77 -0.72 10.74
CA LEU A 238 1.90 -0.02 10.11
C LEU A 238 1.83 1.49 10.32
N ALA A 239 0.65 2.09 10.37
CA ALA A 239 0.46 3.53 10.62
C ALA A 239 1.15 3.98 11.92
N VAL A 240 0.93 3.20 12.99
CA VAL A 240 1.60 3.38 14.30
C VAL A 240 3.12 3.30 14.16
N SER A 241 3.61 2.22 13.56
CA SER A 241 5.06 1.95 13.49
C SER A 241 5.83 2.95 12.61
N THR A 242 5.14 3.58 11.66
CA THR A 242 5.72 4.52 10.71
C THR A 242 5.57 5.98 11.12
N ASN A 243 4.70 6.28 12.08
CA ASN A 243 4.45 7.65 12.55
C ASN A 243 5.71 8.27 13.20
N PRO A 244 6.28 9.34 12.62
CA PRO A 244 7.49 9.99 13.16
C PRO A 244 7.31 10.54 14.57
N THR A 245 6.12 11.08 14.88
CA THR A 245 5.77 11.59 16.21
C THR A 245 5.73 10.45 17.23
N ALA A 246 5.09 9.33 16.91
CA ALA A 246 5.04 8.17 17.78
C ALA A 246 6.45 7.59 18.04
N LYS A 247 7.32 7.58 17.03
CA LYS A 247 8.74 7.18 17.19
C LYS A 247 9.48 8.11 18.16
N LEU A 248 9.33 9.42 18.02
CA LEU A 248 9.96 10.42 18.89
C LEU A 248 9.45 10.31 20.34
N CYS A 249 8.14 10.25 20.55
CA CYS A 249 7.56 10.05 21.87
C CYS A 249 8.07 8.74 22.50
N GLY A 250 8.12 7.65 21.72
CA GLY A 250 8.67 6.37 22.17
C GLY A 250 10.15 6.42 22.53
N GLN A 251 10.97 7.20 21.81
CA GLN A 251 12.38 7.43 22.15
C GLN A 251 12.55 8.26 23.42
N MET A 252 11.77 9.34 23.58
CA MET A 252 11.79 10.18 24.79
C MET A 252 11.41 9.39 26.03
N VAL A 253 10.35 8.57 25.95
CA VAL A 253 9.92 7.70 27.05
C VAL A 253 10.99 6.66 27.38
N ARG A 254 11.64 6.05 26.36
CA ARG A 254 12.73 5.09 26.57
C ARG A 254 13.94 5.73 27.27
N GLU A 255 14.36 6.92 26.85
CA GLU A 255 15.46 7.64 27.51
C GLU A 255 15.09 8.07 28.94
N ALA A 256 13.83 8.45 29.20
CA ALA A 256 13.35 8.74 30.54
C ALA A 256 13.35 7.48 31.43
N LEU A 257 12.83 6.35 30.93
CA LEU A 257 12.83 5.08 31.66
C LEU A 257 14.26 4.57 31.96
N LYS A 258 15.17 4.73 31.00
CA LYS A 258 16.60 4.41 31.18
C LYS A 258 17.24 5.25 32.28
N LYS A 259 16.86 6.54 32.39
CA LYS A 259 17.36 7.45 33.43
C LYS A 259 16.86 7.05 34.83
N GLU A 260 15.59 6.65 34.93
CA GLU A 260 14.95 6.37 36.23
C GLU A 260 15.16 4.93 36.72
N TYR A 261 15.12 3.94 35.83
CA TYR A 261 15.08 2.52 36.19
C TYR A 261 16.30 1.71 35.70
N GLY A 262 17.24 2.39 35.05
CA GLY A 262 18.50 1.80 34.59
C GLY A 262 18.43 1.08 33.23
N PRO A 263 19.57 0.57 32.74
CA PRO A 263 19.70 0.07 31.37
C PRO A 263 18.92 -1.22 31.06
N ALA A 264 18.36 -1.90 32.06
CA ALA A 264 17.60 -3.15 31.87
C ALA A 264 16.27 -2.97 31.12
N TYR A 265 15.82 -1.73 30.91
CA TYR A 265 14.58 -1.37 30.22
C TYR A 265 14.82 -0.94 28.75
N SER A 266 15.92 -1.39 28.14
CA SER A 266 16.41 -0.93 26.83
C SER A 266 15.97 -1.77 25.61
N ALA A 267 15.21 -2.85 25.78
CA ALA A 267 14.82 -3.74 24.68
C ALA A 267 13.50 -3.32 24.01
#